data_AF-A0A8H5R8A7-F1
#
_entry.id   AF-A0A8H5R8A7-F1
#
_cell.length_a   1.000
_cell.length_b   1.000
_cell.length_c   1.000
_cell.angle_alpha   90.00
_cell.angle_beta   90.00
_cell.angle_gamma   90.00
#
_symmetry.space_group_name_H-M   'P 1'
#
loop_
_entity.id
_entity.type
_entity.pdbx_description
1 polymer ?
#
loop_
_entity_poly.entity_id
_entity_poly.type
_entity_poly.pdbx_seq_one_letter_code
_entity_poly.pdbx_strand_id
1 'polypeptide(L)'
;MIYDLNIAWSPTTKDEQLLQTLTRASTLGYSTVALNHTLTLPLPANNTAPFPTIEPKAGSKLPNILHRATLPLSDPSANNYRIPSLISTYDIIAARPLTDKAFQNACLTLDVPIISLDLTQDLQFHLKPKPCMAAINRGIRFEVCYGQVINGDDRGRPRFISNLQSLIRATRGRGIMISSEAKNALSLRAPADVINMLNFMGGLSNEKGFEAFGEVPRSVVVNEGIKRNGFKGVINIVEVAEKEKGLEKDEDGKKFKNKGQNQNQKRKTGDEDTQQISKRQAKKMKLASRNAASEKEK
;
A
#
# COMPACT_ATOMS: atom_id res chain seq x y z
N MET A 1 -2.20 10.58 -14.21
CA MET A 1 -1.86 9.14 -14.16
C MET A 1 -3.14 8.40 -13.87
N ILE A 2 -3.40 7.35 -14.64
CA ILE A 2 -4.58 6.50 -14.48
C ILE A 2 -4.11 5.18 -13.87
N TYR A 3 -4.82 4.73 -12.85
CA TYR A 3 -4.48 3.53 -12.09
C TYR A 3 -5.53 2.45 -12.32
N ASP A 4 -5.08 1.20 -12.45
CA ASP A 4 -5.94 0.02 -12.29
C ASP A 4 -5.33 -0.87 -11.20
N LEU A 5 -5.96 -0.91 -10.03
CA LEU A 5 -5.39 -1.60 -8.87
C LEU A 5 -5.89 -3.05 -8.73
N ASN A 6 -6.51 -3.63 -9.76
CA ASN A 6 -7.03 -5.01 -9.66
C ASN A 6 -7.04 -5.75 -11.00
N ILE A 7 -5.89 -6.24 -11.45
CA ILE A 7 -5.85 -7.27 -12.50
C ILE A 7 -5.77 -8.62 -11.81
N ALA A 8 -6.74 -9.50 -12.07
CA ALA A 8 -6.80 -10.80 -11.44
C ALA A 8 -5.66 -11.70 -11.95
N TRP A 9 -4.79 -12.14 -11.03
CA TRP A 9 -3.67 -13.01 -11.34
C TRP A 9 -3.71 -14.27 -10.48
N SER A 10 -3.39 -15.40 -11.11
CA SER A 10 -3.28 -16.71 -10.48
C SER A 10 -1.90 -17.30 -10.84
N PRO A 11 -1.30 -18.13 -9.98
CA PRO A 11 -0.11 -18.91 -10.34
C PRO A 11 -0.30 -19.81 -11.56
N THR A 12 -1.55 -20.10 -11.94
CA THR A 12 -1.90 -20.88 -13.14
C THR A 12 -1.98 -20.04 -14.42
N THR A 13 -1.93 -18.72 -14.32
CA THR A 13 -1.99 -17.81 -15.47
C THR A 13 -0.69 -17.89 -16.27
N LYS A 14 -0.79 -18.12 -17.59
CA LYS A 14 0.37 -18.14 -18.48
C LYS A 14 0.99 -16.74 -18.60
N ASP A 15 2.33 -16.68 -18.64
CA ASP A 15 3.07 -15.42 -18.76
C ASP A 15 2.70 -14.63 -20.04
N GLU A 16 2.42 -15.33 -21.14
CA GLU A 16 2.00 -14.69 -22.40
C GLU A 16 0.66 -13.95 -22.26
N GLN A 17 -0.31 -14.56 -21.57
CA GLN A 17 -1.62 -13.97 -21.32
C GLN A 17 -1.51 -12.75 -20.40
N LEU A 18 -0.61 -12.81 -19.41
CA LEU A 18 -0.32 -11.71 -18.52
C LEU A 18 0.32 -10.53 -19.30
N LEU A 19 1.31 -10.81 -20.15
CA LEU A 19 1.96 -9.79 -20.97
C LEU A 19 0.99 -9.14 -21.96
N GLN A 20 0.10 -9.91 -22.58
CA GLN A 20 -0.96 -9.38 -23.42
C GLN A 20 -1.89 -8.43 -22.64
N THR A 21 -2.26 -8.80 -21.43
CA THR A 21 -3.14 -8.00 -20.56
C THR A 21 -2.45 -6.69 -20.14
N LEU A 22 -1.17 -6.75 -19.76
CA LEU A 22 -0.38 -5.56 -19.40
C LEU A 22 -0.14 -4.63 -20.59
N THR A 23 0.14 -5.19 -21.77
CA THR A 23 0.29 -4.42 -23.01
C THR A 23 -1.02 -3.71 -23.35
N ARG A 24 -2.15 -4.42 -23.24
CA ARG A 24 -3.48 -3.83 -23.47
C ARG A 24 -3.78 -2.71 -22.47
N ALA A 25 -3.44 -2.89 -21.20
CA ALA A 25 -3.59 -1.84 -20.18
C ALA A 25 -2.78 -0.58 -20.54
N SER A 26 -1.52 -0.75 -20.97
CA SER A 26 -0.69 0.36 -21.46
C SER A 26 -1.32 1.06 -22.68
N THR A 27 -1.83 0.31 -23.66
CA THR A 27 -2.53 0.87 -24.83
C THR A 27 -3.78 1.67 -24.45
N LEU A 28 -4.50 1.27 -23.40
CA LEU A 28 -5.67 1.99 -22.90
C LEU A 28 -5.30 3.24 -22.06
N GLY A 29 -4.01 3.46 -21.80
CA GLY A 29 -3.51 4.63 -21.06
C GLY A 29 -3.35 4.43 -19.55
N TYR A 30 -3.43 3.20 -19.05
CA TYR A 30 -3.13 2.92 -17.63
C TYR A 30 -1.63 3.06 -17.37
N SER A 31 -1.27 3.94 -16.44
CA SER A 31 0.13 4.24 -16.11
C SER A 31 0.68 3.28 -15.05
N THR A 32 -0.18 2.84 -14.13
CA THR A 32 0.18 1.95 -13.03
C THR A 32 -0.91 0.91 -12.87
N VAL A 33 -0.49 -0.33 -12.70
CA VAL A 33 -1.35 -1.51 -12.67
C VAL A 33 -0.97 -2.37 -11.47
N ALA A 34 -1.95 -2.89 -10.72
CA ALA A 34 -1.67 -3.86 -9.66
C ALA A 34 -2.16 -5.26 -10.02
N LEU A 35 -1.26 -6.25 -9.90
CA LEU A 35 -1.59 -7.67 -10.02
C LEU A 35 -2.15 -8.15 -8.69
N ASN A 36 -3.41 -8.55 -8.71
CA ASN A 36 -4.13 -9.02 -7.53
C ASN A 36 -4.06 -10.54 -7.42
N HIS A 37 -3.57 -11.02 -6.29
CA HIS A 37 -3.61 -12.42 -5.89
C HIS A 37 -4.63 -12.61 -4.76
N THR A 38 -5.66 -13.43 -5.00
CA THR A 38 -6.65 -13.77 -3.97
C THR A 38 -6.09 -14.88 -3.08
N LEU A 39 -5.89 -14.56 -1.80
CA LEU A 39 -5.32 -15.50 -0.84
C LEU A 39 -6.41 -16.45 -0.30
N THR A 40 -6.10 -17.74 -0.25
CA THR A 40 -6.91 -18.74 0.43
C THR A 40 -6.39 -18.94 1.85
N LEU A 41 -7.29 -18.98 2.83
CA LEU A 41 -6.95 -19.29 4.22
C LEU A 41 -6.92 -20.80 4.41
N PRO A 42 -6.00 -21.36 5.24
CA PRO A 42 -5.02 -20.68 6.09
C PRO A 42 -3.75 -20.23 5.36
N LEU A 43 -3.19 -19.08 5.76
CA LEU A 43 -1.95 -18.56 5.17
C LEU A 43 -0.73 -19.41 5.60
N PRO A 44 0.16 -19.78 4.65
CA PRO A 44 1.40 -20.46 4.99
C PRO A 44 2.32 -19.54 5.82
N ALA A 45 3.22 -20.13 6.61
CA ALA A 45 4.11 -19.39 7.51
C ALA A 45 5.13 -18.51 6.76
N ASN A 46 5.54 -18.91 5.56
CA ASN A 46 6.44 -18.16 4.69
C ASN A 46 5.68 -17.67 3.46
N ASN A 47 5.29 -16.40 3.47
CA ASN A 47 4.63 -15.76 2.33
C ASN A 47 5.67 -15.18 1.39
N THR A 48 6.13 -15.97 0.42
CA THR A 48 6.87 -15.45 -0.73
C THR A 48 5.85 -14.99 -1.77
N ALA A 49 6.02 -13.78 -2.32
CA ALA A 49 5.15 -13.27 -3.37
C ALA A 49 5.33 -14.13 -4.62
N PRO A 50 4.29 -14.82 -5.13
CA PRO A 50 4.45 -15.79 -6.23
C PRO A 50 4.52 -15.12 -7.61
N PHE A 51 4.83 -13.82 -7.69
CA PHE A 51 4.75 -13.07 -8.94
C PHE A 51 5.95 -13.36 -9.84
N PRO A 52 5.72 -13.60 -11.15
CA PRO A 52 6.80 -13.74 -12.11
C PRO A 52 7.54 -12.40 -12.25
N THR A 53 8.87 -12.47 -12.37
CA THR A 53 9.66 -11.31 -12.82
C THR A 53 9.44 -11.18 -14.32
N ILE A 54 8.58 -10.23 -14.73
CA ILE A 54 8.26 -10.02 -16.14
C ILE A 54 9.27 -9.05 -16.72
N GLU A 55 10.14 -9.53 -17.60
CA GLU A 55 11.01 -8.65 -18.37
C GLU A 55 10.24 -8.02 -19.53
N PRO A 56 10.34 -6.69 -19.73
CA PRO A 56 9.72 -6.04 -20.89
C PRO A 56 10.33 -6.59 -22.18
N LYS A 57 9.48 -6.97 -23.14
CA LYS A 57 9.96 -7.16 -24.52
C LYS A 57 10.50 -5.84 -25.04
N ALA A 58 11.70 -5.87 -25.64
CA ALA A 58 12.40 -4.70 -26.15
C ALA A 58 11.45 -3.81 -26.98
N GLY A 59 11.25 -2.56 -26.54
CA GLY A 59 10.43 -1.55 -27.23
C GLY A 59 9.01 -1.35 -26.70
N SER A 60 8.49 -2.19 -25.81
CA SER A 60 7.16 -2.01 -25.21
C SER A 60 7.24 -1.27 -23.86
N LYS A 61 6.53 -0.13 -23.73
CA LYS A 61 6.36 0.56 -22.44
C LYS A 61 5.33 -0.20 -21.61
N LEU A 62 5.81 -1.04 -20.69
CA LEU A 62 4.94 -1.65 -19.68
C LEU A 62 4.53 -0.62 -18.62
N PRO A 63 3.32 -0.75 -18.04
CA PRO A 63 2.92 0.09 -16.92
C PRO A 63 3.74 -0.26 -15.68
N ASN A 64 3.78 0.64 -14.70
CA ASN A 64 4.37 0.30 -13.39
C ASN A 64 3.53 -0.79 -12.72
N ILE A 65 4.14 -1.92 -12.38
CA ILE A 65 3.46 -3.09 -11.84
C ILE A 65 3.58 -3.09 -10.31
N LEU A 66 2.45 -3.15 -9.63
CA LEU A 66 2.34 -3.30 -8.19
C LEU A 66 1.80 -4.69 -7.84
N HIS A 67 2.17 -5.18 -6.67
CA HIS A 67 1.72 -6.46 -6.16
C HIS A 67 0.64 -6.26 -5.11
N ARG A 68 -0.54 -6.81 -5.37
CA ARG A 68 -1.69 -6.70 -4.47
C ARG A 68 -2.13 -8.08 -3.98
N ALA A 69 -2.53 -8.16 -2.71
CA ALA A 69 -3.23 -9.31 -2.16
C ALA A 69 -4.68 -8.95 -1.79
N THR A 70 -5.64 -9.84 -2.09
CA THR A 70 -7.03 -9.72 -1.60
C THR A 70 -7.33 -10.86 -0.63
N LEU A 71 -7.79 -10.50 0.57
CA LEU A 71 -8.12 -11.41 1.67
C LEU A 71 -9.64 -11.58 1.81
N PRO A 72 -10.20 -12.78 1.61
CA PRO A 72 -11.59 -13.04 1.92
C PRO A 72 -11.79 -13.06 3.45
N LEU A 73 -12.65 -12.18 3.96
CA LEU A 73 -13.00 -12.10 5.38
C LEU A 73 -14.37 -12.72 5.62
N SER A 74 -14.38 -13.93 6.21
CA SER A 74 -15.60 -14.60 6.67
C SER A 74 -15.86 -14.32 8.15
N ASP A 75 -14.82 -14.44 9.00
CA ASP A 75 -14.90 -14.30 10.46
C ASP A 75 -14.17 -13.03 10.95
N PRO A 76 -14.85 -12.11 11.66
CA PRO A 76 -14.25 -10.91 12.26
C PRO A 76 -13.10 -11.19 13.23
N SER A 77 -13.12 -12.33 13.92
CA SER A 77 -12.24 -12.61 15.05
C SER A 77 -11.04 -13.48 14.69
N ALA A 78 -10.92 -13.89 13.43
CA ALA A 78 -9.83 -14.76 13.03
C ALA A 78 -8.49 -14.01 13.11
N ASN A 79 -7.64 -14.40 14.06
CA ASN A 79 -6.23 -13.97 14.17
C ASN A 79 -5.35 -14.48 12.99
N ASN A 80 -5.98 -15.13 12.00
CA ASN A 80 -5.33 -15.82 10.89
C ASN A 80 -4.91 -14.90 9.75
N TYR A 81 -5.33 -13.63 9.76
CA TYR A 81 -5.07 -12.72 8.64
C TYR A 81 -3.64 -12.20 8.59
N ARG A 82 -2.88 -12.29 9.69
CA ARG A 82 -1.45 -11.89 9.81
C ARG A 82 -1.07 -10.70 8.92
N ILE A 83 -1.90 -9.64 8.93
CA ILE A 83 -1.74 -8.48 8.03
C ILE A 83 -0.31 -7.90 8.06
N PRO A 84 0.38 -7.79 9.23
CA PRO A 84 1.74 -7.25 9.27
C PRO A 84 2.77 -8.04 8.44
N SER A 85 2.64 -9.37 8.34
CA SER A 85 3.55 -10.17 7.51
C SER A 85 3.22 -10.10 6.01
N LEU A 86 2.00 -9.68 5.66
CA LEU A 86 1.62 -9.44 4.27
C LEU A 86 2.12 -8.08 3.78
N ILE A 87 2.22 -7.08 4.66
CA ILE A 87 2.74 -5.73 4.32
C ILE A 87 4.20 -5.82 3.86
N SER A 88 5.00 -6.75 4.40
CA SER A 88 6.37 -6.95 3.90
C SER A 88 6.41 -7.57 2.51
N THR A 89 5.45 -8.43 2.17
CA THR A 89 5.46 -9.21 0.91
C THR A 89 4.76 -8.49 -0.24
N TYR A 90 3.64 -7.82 0.01
CA TYR A 90 2.79 -7.18 -1.00
C TYR A 90 2.84 -5.66 -0.88
N ASP A 91 2.66 -4.96 -2.00
CA ASP A 91 2.62 -3.49 -2.05
C ASP A 91 1.28 -2.95 -1.55
N ILE A 92 0.18 -3.67 -1.84
CA ILE A 92 -1.19 -3.27 -1.49
C ILE A 92 -1.94 -4.47 -0.92
N ILE A 93 -2.72 -4.23 0.13
CA ILE A 93 -3.62 -5.23 0.73
C ILE A 93 -5.06 -4.76 0.57
N ALA A 94 -5.93 -5.69 0.18
CA ALA A 94 -7.37 -5.48 0.12
C ALA A 94 -8.12 -6.54 0.93
N ALA A 95 -9.24 -6.16 1.50
CA ALA A 95 -10.13 -7.04 2.24
C ALA A 95 -11.45 -7.23 1.48
N ARG A 96 -11.90 -8.47 1.33
CA ARG A 96 -13.19 -8.82 0.72
C ARG A 96 -14.11 -9.44 1.78
N PRO A 97 -14.94 -8.63 2.46
CA PRO A 97 -15.85 -9.12 3.49
C PRO A 97 -17.03 -9.88 2.89
N LEU A 98 -17.35 -11.04 3.47
CA LEU A 98 -18.46 -11.91 3.06
C LEU A 98 -19.65 -11.83 4.03
N THR A 99 -19.43 -11.39 5.27
CA THR A 99 -20.45 -11.31 6.33
C THR A 99 -20.62 -9.89 6.87
N ASP A 100 -21.80 -9.55 7.41
CA ASP A 100 -22.06 -8.22 8.01
C ASP A 100 -21.04 -7.88 9.09
N LYS A 101 -20.76 -8.84 9.98
CA LYS A 101 -19.82 -8.66 11.08
C LYS A 101 -18.41 -8.40 10.53
N ALA A 102 -17.98 -9.14 9.50
CA ALA A 102 -16.68 -8.93 8.88
C ALA A 102 -16.60 -7.56 8.20
N PHE A 103 -17.68 -7.11 7.56
CA PHE A 103 -17.77 -5.78 6.96
C PHE A 103 -17.65 -4.66 8.00
N GLN A 104 -18.36 -4.77 9.12
CA GLN A 104 -18.29 -3.79 10.22
C GLN A 104 -16.88 -3.74 10.82
N ASN A 105 -16.25 -4.89 11.04
CA ASN A 105 -14.88 -4.98 11.51
C ASN A 105 -13.89 -4.34 10.51
N ALA A 106 -14.05 -4.63 9.22
CA ALA A 106 -13.23 -4.03 8.16
C ALA A 106 -13.35 -2.49 8.16
N CYS A 107 -14.56 -1.97 8.37
CA CYS A 107 -14.79 -0.52 8.41
C CYS A 107 -14.25 0.17 9.68
N LEU A 108 -14.27 -0.49 10.83
CA LEU A 108 -14.02 0.14 12.14
C LEU A 108 -12.62 -0.11 12.72
N THR A 109 -12.09 -1.32 12.63
CA THR A 109 -10.90 -1.74 13.39
C THR A 109 -9.76 -2.18 12.48
N LEU A 110 -10.07 -2.81 11.34
CA LEU A 110 -9.05 -3.37 10.45
C LEU A 110 -8.22 -2.25 9.80
N ASP A 111 -6.91 -2.44 9.73
CA ASP A 111 -5.98 -1.54 9.02
C ASP A 111 -5.70 -2.11 7.62
N VAL A 112 -6.67 -1.93 6.73
CA VAL A 112 -6.57 -2.29 5.32
C VAL A 112 -6.99 -1.08 4.49
N PRO A 113 -6.22 -0.67 3.46
CA PRO A 113 -6.52 0.52 2.68
C PRO A 113 -7.72 0.38 1.75
N ILE A 114 -8.01 -0.85 1.28
CA ILE A 114 -9.04 -1.13 0.29
C ILE A 114 -10.03 -2.18 0.81
N ILE A 115 -11.32 -1.86 0.76
CA ILE A 115 -12.39 -2.83 0.93
C ILE A 115 -12.96 -3.15 -0.45
N SER A 116 -12.73 -4.36 -0.94
CA SER A 116 -13.24 -4.89 -2.20
C SER A 116 -14.56 -5.60 -1.98
N LEU A 117 -15.64 -5.16 -2.63
CA LEU A 117 -16.94 -5.83 -2.54
C LEU A 117 -17.18 -6.68 -3.78
N ASP A 118 -17.71 -7.89 -3.58
CA ASP A 118 -18.32 -8.65 -4.67
C ASP A 118 -19.78 -8.22 -4.79
N LEU A 119 -20.06 -7.40 -5.79
CA LEU A 119 -21.38 -6.82 -6.01
C LEU A 119 -22.30 -7.76 -6.80
N THR A 120 -21.78 -8.86 -7.37
CA THR A 120 -22.58 -9.85 -8.11
C THR A 120 -23.36 -10.79 -7.20
N GLN A 121 -22.87 -10.97 -5.97
CA GLN A 121 -23.48 -11.83 -4.98
C GLN A 121 -24.60 -11.12 -4.24
N ASP A 122 -25.47 -11.91 -3.62
CA ASP A 122 -26.46 -11.38 -2.69
C ASP A 122 -25.73 -11.01 -1.39
N LEU A 123 -25.55 -9.71 -1.17
CA LEU A 123 -24.96 -9.22 0.06
C LEU A 123 -25.96 -9.52 1.18
N GLN A 124 -25.61 -10.48 2.04
CA GLN A 124 -26.44 -10.86 3.20
C GLN A 124 -26.59 -9.73 4.25
N PHE A 125 -26.14 -8.52 3.92
CA PHE A 125 -26.11 -7.36 4.79
C PHE A 125 -26.35 -6.08 4.00
N HIS A 126 -26.93 -5.09 4.69
CA HIS A 126 -27.21 -3.79 4.12
C HIS A 126 -26.03 -2.82 4.34
N LEU A 127 -25.67 -2.08 3.30
CA LEU A 127 -24.63 -1.05 3.36
C LEU A 127 -25.14 0.18 4.10
N LYS A 128 -24.91 0.21 5.42
CA LYS A 128 -25.32 1.34 6.28
C LYS A 128 -24.38 2.55 6.06
N PRO A 129 -24.89 3.78 5.94
CA PRO A 129 -24.05 4.96 5.73
C PRO A 129 -23.02 5.24 6.85
N LYS A 130 -23.39 4.98 8.12
CA LYS A 130 -22.52 5.24 9.27
C LYS A 130 -21.17 4.49 9.20
N PRO A 131 -21.13 3.15 9.09
CA PRO A 131 -19.87 2.42 8.97
C PRO A 131 -19.10 2.77 7.69
N CYS A 132 -19.79 2.96 6.56
CA CYS A 132 -19.14 3.33 5.30
C CYS A 132 -18.42 4.68 5.40
N MET A 133 -19.09 5.69 5.96
CA MET A 133 -18.48 7.02 6.15
C MET A 133 -17.35 7.00 7.18
N ALA A 134 -17.47 6.18 8.24
CA ALA A 134 -16.39 5.99 9.20
C ALA A 134 -15.13 5.41 8.53
N ALA A 135 -15.29 4.42 7.64
CA ALA A 135 -14.18 3.84 6.88
C ALA A 135 -13.52 4.90 5.97
N ILE A 136 -14.32 5.69 5.24
CA ILE A 136 -13.80 6.75 4.35
C ILE A 136 -13.00 7.79 5.13
N ASN A 137 -13.51 8.22 6.29
CA ASN A 137 -12.84 9.18 7.16
C ASN A 137 -11.52 8.65 7.74
N ARG A 138 -11.40 7.33 7.93
CA ARG A 138 -10.14 6.65 8.31
C ARG A 138 -9.13 6.57 7.16
N GLY A 139 -9.52 6.93 5.94
CA GLY A 139 -8.66 6.82 4.75
C GLY A 139 -8.84 5.53 3.96
N ILE A 140 -9.79 4.68 4.33
CA ILE A 140 -10.12 3.45 3.59
C ILE A 140 -10.94 3.81 2.34
N ARG A 141 -10.78 3.04 1.27
CA ARG A 141 -11.51 3.21 0.01
C ARG A 141 -12.32 1.97 -0.33
N PHE A 142 -13.52 2.19 -0.86
CA PHE A 142 -14.37 1.11 -1.36
C PHE A 142 -14.05 0.87 -2.83
N GLU A 143 -13.63 -0.34 -3.15
CA GLU A 143 -13.37 -0.74 -4.51
C GLU A 143 -14.63 -1.33 -5.16
N VAL A 144 -14.94 -0.80 -6.35
CA VAL A 144 -15.94 -1.32 -7.27
C VAL A 144 -15.22 -1.94 -8.47
N CYS A 145 -15.39 -3.24 -8.63
CA CYS A 145 -14.79 -3.99 -9.73
C CYS A 145 -15.75 -4.05 -10.91
N TYR A 146 -15.46 -3.36 -12.01
CA TYR A 146 -16.40 -3.31 -13.14
C TYR A 146 -16.38 -4.60 -13.99
N GLY A 147 -15.31 -5.40 -13.95
CA GLY A 147 -15.24 -6.68 -14.65
C GLY A 147 -16.28 -7.69 -14.17
N GLN A 148 -16.80 -7.53 -12.97
CA GLN A 148 -17.92 -8.28 -12.42
C GLN A 148 -19.22 -8.10 -13.24
N VAL A 149 -19.43 -6.93 -13.84
CA VAL A 149 -20.59 -6.66 -14.72
C VAL A 149 -20.39 -7.29 -16.09
N ILE A 150 -19.20 -7.09 -16.65
CA ILE A 150 -18.86 -7.53 -18.00
C ILE A 150 -18.89 -9.05 -18.10
N ASN A 151 -18.32 -9.72 -17.10
CA ASN A 151 -18.28 -11.18 -17.03
C ASN A 151 -19.44 -11.77 -16.20
N GLY A 152 -20.35 -10.92 -15.71
CA GLY A 152 -21.43 -11.31 -14.83
C GLY A 152 -22.50 -12.12 -15.56
N ASP A 153 -23.09 -13.07 -14.86
CA ASP A 153 -24.25 -13.85 -15.31
C ASP A 153 -25.52 -12.99 -15.33
N ASP A 154 -26.57 -13.41 -16.04
CA ASP A 154 -27.82 -12.66 -16.21
C ASP A 154 -28.50 -12.33 -14.87
N ARG A 155 -28.30 -13.17 -13.85
CA ARG A 155 -28.75 -12.94 -12.47
C ARG A 155 -27.81 -12.04 -11.66
N GLY A 156 -26.53 -12.01 -12.00
CA GLY A 156 -25.51 -11.23 -11.31
C GLY A 156 -25.53 -9.74 -11.68
N ARG A 157 -25.83 -9.41 -12.94
CA ARG A 157 -25.91 -8.01 -13.42
C ARG A 157 -26.94 -7.14 -12.68
N PRO A 158 -28.21 -7.56 -12.48
CA PRO A 158 -29.17 -6.74 -11.74
C PRO A 158 -28.78 -6.59 -10.26
N ARG A 159 -28.17 -7.62 -9.66
CA ARG A 159 -27.65 -7.56 -8.29
C ARG A 159 -26.52 -6.54 -8.17
N PHE A 160 -25.60 -6.55 -9.12
CA PHE A 160 -24.52 -5.57 -9.20
C PHE A 160 -25.07 -4.15 -9.22
N ILE A 161 -26.08 -3.87 -10.06
CA ILE A 161 -26.68 -2.54 -10.17
C ILE A 161 -27.30 -2.11 -8.83
N SER A 162 -28.10 -2.99 -8.20
CA SER A 162 -28.74 -2.73 -6.91
C SER A 162 -27.71 -2.47 -5.78
N ASN A 163 -26.68 -3.32 -5.72
CA ASN A 163 -25.62 -3.21 -4.72
C ASN A 163 -24.76 -1.97 -4.94
N LEU A 164 -24.45 -1.62 -6.20
CA LEU A 164 -23.71 -0.41 -6.56
C LEU A 164 -24.49 0.85 -6.16
N GLN A 165 -25.79 0.92 -6.47
CA GLN A 165 -26.64 2.04 -6.06
C GLN A 165 -26.71 2.17 -4.53
N SER A 166 -26.78 1.04 -3.82
CA SER A 166 -26.75 1.00 -2.36
C SER A 166 -25.42 1.52 -1.81
N LEU A 167 -24.29 1.14 -2.41
CA LEU A 167 -22.97 1.62 -2.03
C LEU A 167 -22.82 3.13 -2.26
N ILE A 168 -23.19 3.62 -3.44
CA ILE A 168 -23.10 5.05 -3.79
C ILE A 168 -23.98 5.88 -2.85
N ARG A 169 -25.17 5.38 -2.51
CA ARG A 169 -26.06 6.02 -1.52
C ARG A 169 -25.44 6.04 -0.13
N ALA A 170 -24.80 4.95 0.29
CA ALA A 170 -24.17 4.83 1.61
C ALA A 170 -22.93 5.72 1.75
N THR A 171 -22.13 5.86 0.69
CA THR A 171 -20.88 6.65 0.68
C THR A 171 -21.07 8.08 0.20
N ARG A 172 -22.28 8.44 -0.27
CA ARG A 172 -22.58 9.72 -0.94
C ARG A 172 -21.64 9.99 -2.12
N GLY A 173 -21.20 8.93 -2.81
CA GLY A 173 -20.26 8.99 -3.92
C GLY A 173 -18.80 9.33 -3.56
N ARG A 174 -18.43 9.32 -2.27
CA ARG A 174 -17.06 9.61 -1.82
C ARG A 174 -16.27 8.34 -1.57
N GLY A 175 -14.96 8.40 -1.78
CA GLY A 175 -14.04 7.31 -1.43
C GLY A 175 -14.27 6.02 -2.21
N ILE A 176 -14.86 6.12 -3.41
CA ILE A 176 -15.02 5.01 -4.34
C ILE A 176 -13.78 4.94 -5.23
N MET A 177 -13.27 3.73 -5.39
CA MET A 177 -12.20 3.37 -6.30
C MET A 177 -12.76 2.42 -7.36
N ILE A 178 -12.37 2.59 -8.61
CA ILE A 178 -12.78 1.71 -9.69
C ILE A 178 -11.58 0.88 -10.15
N SER A 179 -11.77 -0.43 -10.27
CA SER A 179 -10.77 -1.35 -10.79
C SER A 179 -11.38 -2.36 -11.75
N SER A 180 -10.56 -3.06 -12.53
CA SER A 180 -11.06 -3.94 -13.58
C SER A 180 -11.46 -5.35 -13.13
N GLU A 181 -10.79 -5.95 -12.15
CA GLU A 181 -10.85 -7.40 -11.84
C GLU A 181 -10.76 -8.26 -13.13
N ALA A 182 -9.98 -7.80 -14.11
CA ALA A 182 -9.88 -8.44 -15.41
C ALA A 182 -9.03 -9.70 -15.32
N LYS A 183 -9.57 -10.83 -15.82
CA LYS A 183 -8.82 -12.10 -15.99
C LYS A 183 -8.11 -12.16 -17.35
N ASN A 184 -8.67 -11.47 -18.35
CA ASN A 184 -8.22 -11.48 -19.73
C ASN A 184 -8.08 -10.05 -20.24
N ALA A 185 -7.21 -9.84 -21.24
CA ALA A 185 -7.04 -8.56 -21.93
C ALA A 185 -8.36 -7.98 -22.50
N LEU A 186 -9.30 -8.85 -22.89
CA LEU A 186 -10.60 -8.46 -23.44
C LEU A 186 -11.56 -7.86 -22.41
N SER A 187 -11.36 -8.09 -21.11
CA SER A 187 -12.20 -7.51 -20.06
C SER A 187 -11.78 -6.09 -19.68
N LEU A 188 -10.63 -5.61 -20.15
CA LEU A 188 -10.18 -4.24 -19.92
C LEU A 188 -10.96 -3.25 -20.80
N ARG A 189 -11.27 -2.08 -20.25
CA ARG A 189 -12.01 -1.00 -20.92
C ARG A 189 -11.31 0.32 -20.69
N ALA A 190 -11.54 1.27 -21.59
CA ALA A 190 -11.03 2.62 -21.43
C ALA A 190 -11.74 3.31 -20.25
N PRO A 191 -11.05 4.13 -19.45
CA PRO A 191 -11.62 4.77 -18.28
C PRO A 191 -12.89 5.59 -18.57
N ALA A 192 -12.94 6.29 -19.70
CA ALA A 192 -14.12 7.06 -20.12
C ALA A 192 -15.37 6.19 -20.30
N ASP A 193 -15.24 5.02 -20.93
CA ASP A 193 -16.35 4.09 -21.13
C ASP A 193 -16.86 3.53 -19.79
N VAL A 194 -15.93 3.22 -18.88
CA VAL A 194 -16.26 2.71 -17.55
C VAL A 194 -17.00 3.78 -16.73
N ILE A 195 -16.57 5.05 -16.81
CA ILE A 195 -17.27 6.16 -16.15
C ILE A 195 -18.69 6.29 -16.68
N ASN A 196 -18.87 6.27 -18.01
CA ASN A 196 -20.20 6.34 -18.62
C ASN A 196 -21.10 5.17 -18.19
N MET A 197 -20.55 3.96 -18.16
CA MET A 197 -21.27 2.76 -17.71
C MET A 197 -21.70 2.88 -16.23
N LEU A 198 -20.80 3.29 -15.34
CA LEU A 198 -21.10 3.43 -13.90
C LEU A 198 -22.02 4.62 -13.60
N ASN A 199 -21.94 5.69 -14.38
CA ASN A 199 -22.87 6.80 -14.30
C ASN A 199 -24.28 6.31 -14.64
N PHE A 200 -24.44 5.59 -15.75
CA PHE A 200 -25.74 5.05 -16.15
C PHE A 200 -26.32 4.03 -15.14
N MET A 201 -25.49 3.12 -14.62
CA MET A 201 -25.96 2.03 -13.73
C MET A 201 -26.14 2.48 -12.27
N GLY A 202 -25.17 3.23 -11.75
CA GLY A 202 -25.05 3.54 -10.33
C GLY A 202 -25.39 4.99 -9.97
N GLY A 203 -25.50 5.88 -10.95
CA GLY A 203 -25.69 7.32 -10.71
C GLY A 203 -24.44 8.02 -10.18
N LEU A 204 -23.24 7.48 -10.46
CA LEU A 204 -21.99 8.15 -10.11
C LEU A 204 -21.74 9.32 -11.06
N SER A 205 -21.62 10.54 -10.53
CA SER A 205 -21.26 11.72 -11.33
C SER A 205 -19.91 11.53 -12.02
N ASN A 206 -19.75 12.07 -13.23
CA ASN A 206 -18.52 11.96 -14.01
C ASN A 206 -17.28 12.46 -13.25
N GLU A 207 -17.40 13.54 -12.48
CA GLU A 207 -16.31 14.09 -11.64
C GLU A 207 -15.77 13.03 -10.66
N LYS A 208 -16.68 12.37 -9.93
CA LYS A 208 -16.34 11.27 -9.01
C LYS A 208 -15.83 10.04 -9.75
N GLY A 209 -16.30 9.80 -10.97
CA GLY A 209 -15.74 8.76 -11.85
C GLY A 209 -14.26 9.01 -12.19
N PHE A 210 -13.89 10.24 -12.54
CA PHE A 210 -12.49 10.60 -12.80
C PHE A 210 -11.63 10.55 -11.52
N GLU A 211 -12.16 11.02 -10.39
CA GLU A 211 -11.50 10.94 -9.08
C GLU A 211 -11.19 9.47 -8.70
N ALA A 212 -12.10 8.55 -9.00
CA ALA A 212 -12.00 7.14 -8.69
C ALA A 212 -10.92 6.37 -9.47
N PHE A 213 -10.47 6.90 -10.63
CA PHE A 213 -9.35 6.35 -11.42
C PHE A 213 -8.01 7.08 -11.21
N GLY A 214 -8.07 8.33 -10.75
CA GLY A 214 -6.89 9.21 -10.62
C GLY A 214 -6.48 9.44 -9.17
N GLU A 215 -7.18 10.35 -8.49
CA GLU A 215 -6.78 10.87 -7.17
C GLU A 215 -6.93 9.83 -6.06
N VAL A 216 -8.04 9.09 -6.06
CA VAL A 216 -8.33 8.09 -5.01
C VAL A 216 -7.30 6.94 -5.05
N PRO A 217 -7.04 6.27 -6.18
CA PRO A 217 -6.00 5.26 -6.28
C PRO A 217 -4.61 5.78 -5.96
N ARG A 218 -4.27 7.00 -6.43
CA ARG A 218 -3.00 7.64 -6.11
C ARG A 218 -2.81 7.79 -4.60
N SER A 219 -3.84 8.22 -3.88
CA SER A 219 -3.78 8.36 -2.42
C SER A 219 -3.48 7.03 -1.74
N VAL A 220 -4.06 5.92 -2.22
CA VAL A 220 -3.81 4.58 -1.67
C VAL A 220 -2.40 4.09 -1.96
N VAL A 221 -1.92 4.20 -3.21
CA VAL A 221 -0.58 3.77 -3.60
C VAL A 221 0.50 4.53 -2.80
N VAL A 222 0.34 5.85 -2.66
CA VAL A 222 1.30 6.67 -1.91
C VAL A 222 1.27 6.34 -0.42
N ASN A 223 0.08 6.17 0.18
CA ASN A 223 -0.05 5.85 1.60
C ASN A 223 0.58 4.49 1.93
N GLU A 224 0.33 3.47 1.13
CA GLU A 224 0.93 2.14 1.33
C GLU A 224 2.44 2.15 1.06
N GLY A 225 2.90 2.91 0.06
CA GLY A 225 4.34 3.14 -0.16
C GLY A 225 5.03 3.78 1.06
N ILE A 226 4.38 4.76 1.70
CA ILE A 226 4.88 5.38 2.92
C ILE A 226 4.87 4.39 4.10
N LYS A 227 3.86 3.53 4.22
CA LYS A 227 3.82 2.51 5.29
C LYS A 227 4.95 1.49 5.19
N ARG A 228 5.39 1.14 3.98
CA ARG A 228 6.49 0.18 3.76
C ARG A 228 7.87 0.80 3.93
N ASN A 229 8.09 1.97 3.33
CA ASN A 229 9.40 2.63 3.34
C ASN A 229 9.59 3.51 4.58
N GLY A 230 8.52 3.80 5.30
CA GLY A 230 8.50 4.74 6.39
C GLY A 230 8.28 4.09 7.74
N PHE A 231 9.03 4.55 8.74
CA PHE A 231 8.76 4.23 10.15
C PHE A 231 8.45 5.52 10.89
N LYS A 232 7.22 5.63 11.44
CA LYS A 232 6.78 6.78 12.25
C LYS A 232 7.08 8.17 11.64
N GLY A 233 6.87 8.31 10.32
CA GLY A 233 7.02 9.58 9.61
C GLY A 233 8.42 9.84 9.02
N VAL A 234 9.38 8.94 9.21
CA VAL A 234 10.68 8.99 8.52
C VAL A 234 10.64 8.06 7.32
N ILE A 235 10.88 8.56 6.11
CA ILE A 235 10.90 7.76 4.87
C ILE A 235 12.35 7.40 4.54
N ASN A 236 12.63 6.11 4.38
CA ASN A 236 13.91 5.64 3.89
C ASN A 236 13.96 5.76 2.36
N ILE A 237 14.76 6.68 1.85
CA ILE A 237 15.01 6.83 0.41
C ILE A 237 16.28 6.05 0.10
N VAL A 238 16.12 4.87 -0.50
CA VAL A 238 17.24 4.10 -1.03
C VAL A 238 17.52 4.59 -2.44
N GLU A 239 18.47 5.51 -2.58
CA GLU A 239 19.01 5.85 -3.88
C GLU A 239 19.80 4.65 -4.41
N VAL A 240 19.36 4.11 -5.54
CA VAL A 240 20.14 3.10 -6.25
C VAL A 240 21.37 3.83 -6.78
N ALA A 241 22.54 3.51 -6.24
CA ALA A 241 23.81 4.00 -6.77
C ALA A 241 23.81 3.73 -8.28
N GLU A 242 23.87 4.80 -9.08
CA GLU A 242 24.09 4.65 -10.51
C GLU A 242 25.35 3.82 -10.66
N LYS A 243 25.24 2.65 -11.31
CA LYS A 243 26.42 1.87 -11.69
C LYS A 243 27.25 2.78 -12.57
N GLU A 244 28.36 3.28 -12.03
CA GLU A 244 29.40 3.94 -12.81
C GLU A 244 29.71 3.02 -13.99
N LYS A 245 29.34 3.45 -15.18
CA LYS A 245 29.74 2.78 -16.41
C LYS A 245 31.26 2.81 -16.41
N GLY A 246 31.87 1.62 -16.44
CA GLY A 246 33.29 1.42 -16.31
C GLY A 246 34.08 2.36 -17.22
N LEU A 247 34.95 3.15 -16.59
CA LEU A 247 36.09 3.75 -17.25
C LEU A 247 37.24 2.76 -17.10
N GLU A 248 37.62 2.17 -18.22
CA GLU A 248 38.88 1.44 -18.37
C GLU A 248 40.04 2.34 -17.94
N LYS A 249 41.03 1.68 -17.32
CA LYS A 249 42.25 2.28 -16.80
C LYS A 249 43.06 2.89 -17.94
N ASP A 250 43.41 4.16 -17.79
CA ASP A 250 44.69 4.68 -18.28
C ASP A 250 45.46 5.24 -17.08
N GLU A 251 46.60 4.61 -16.80
CA GLU A 251 47.60 5.11 -15.88
C GLU A 251 48.28 6.31 -16.52
N ASP A 252 48.19 7.49 -15.89
CA ASP A 252 49.38 8.31 -15.70
C ASP A 252 49.23 9.29 -14.55
N GLY A 253 50.20 9.23 -13.64
CA GLY A 253 50.15 9.85 -12.33
C GLY A 253 50.37 11.36 -12.34
N LYS A 254 49.64 12.06 -11.45
CA LYS A 254 50.14 13.29 -10.80
C LYS A 254 49.62 13.38 -9.37
N LYS A 255 50.57 13.18 -8.46
CA LYS A 255 50.51 13.39 -7.01
C LYS A 255 49.85 14.73 -6.65
N PHE A 256 48.85 14.70 -5.77
CA PHE A 256 48.60 15.83 -4.87
C PHE A 256 48.83 15.44 -3.42
N LYS A 257 49.58 16.33 -2.76
CA LYS A 257 50.32 16.15 -1.51
C LYS A 257 49.39 16.12 -0.30
N ASN A 258 49.52 15.05 0.49
CA ASN A 258 49.31 15.11 1.93
C ASN A 258 50.35 16.08 2.54
N LYS A 259 49.88 17.10 3.25
CA LYS A 259 50.67 17.82 4.25
C LYS A 259 49.99 17.61 5.61
N GLY A 260 50.56 16.71 6.40
CA GLY A 260 50.33 16.69 7.84
C GLY A 260 51.25 17.70 8.53
N GLN A 261 50.79 18.24 9.66
CA GLN A 261 51.64 18.59 10.80
C GLN A 261 50.93 18.15 12.09
N ASN A 262 51.26 16.91 12.50
CA ASN A 262 51.74 16.50 13.84
C ASN A 262 52.04 17.67 14.82
N GLN A 263 51.70 17.66 16.11
CA GLN A 263 52.00 16.72 17.22
C GLN A 263 51.10 17.17 18.41
N ASN A 264 50.68 16.39 19.40
CA ASN A 264 51.49 15.57 20.29
C ASN A 264 50.60 14.63 21.14
N GLN A 265 51.11 13.43 21.40
CA GLN A 265 50.47 12.34 22.13
C GLN A 265 50.47 12.56 23.66
N LYS A 266 49.47 11.99 24.37
CA LYS A 266 49.73 11.09 25.52
C LYS A 266 48.49 10.30 25.96
N ARG A 267 48.71 8.99 26.12
CA ARG A 267 47.80 7.92 26.58
C ARG A 267 47.28 8.11 28.01
N LYS A 268 46.06 7.60 28.28
CA LYS A 268 45.69 6.67 29.38
C LYS A 268 44.17 6.39 29.30
N THR A 269 43.74 5.17 28.92
CA THR A 269 43.20 4.10 29.80
C THR A 269 42.13 4.52 30.80
N GLY A 270 40.99 3.81 30.80
CA GLY A 270 40.11 3.66 31.96
C GLY A 270 38.68 4.15 31.75
N ASP A 271 37.82 3.21 31.38
CA ASP A 271 36.52 2.88 31.97
C ASP A 271 35.59 3.93 32.63
N GLU A 272 34.31 3.59 32.48
CA GLU A 272 33.14 3.89 33.30
C GLU A 272 32.17 5.03 32.90
N ASP A 273 30.94 4.54 32.69
CA ASP A 273 29.66 5.21 32.59
C ASP A 273 29.52 6.43 33.51
N THR A 274 29.15 7.57 32.92
CA THR A 274 28.54 8.67 33.68
C THR A 274 27.18 9.02 33.10
N GLN A 275 26.16 8.46 33.75
CA GLN A 275 24.77 8.90 33.67
C GLN A 275 24.68 10.41 33.93
N GLN A 276 23.96 11.12 33.05
CA GLN A 276 23.75 12.57 33.15
C GLN A 276 22.88 12.90 34.38
N ILE A 277 23.51 13.40 35.43
CA ILE A 277 22.81 13.87 36.64
C ILE A 277 22.23 15.27 36.38
N SER A 278 20.93 15.42 36.67
CA SER A 278 20.19 16.67 36.51
C SER A 278 20.78 17.81 37.36
N LYS A 279 20.83 19.03 36.80
CA LYS A 279 21.38 20.26 37.43
C LYS A 279 20.86 20.53 38.85
N ARG A 280 19.66 20.02 39.19
CA ARG A 280 19.06 20.16 40.52
C ARG A 280 19.72 19.27 41.58
N GLN A 281 20.15 18.06 41.21
CA GLN A 281 20.83 17.12 42.12
C GLN A 281 22.27 17.58 42.39
N ALA A 282 22.97 18.10 41.37
CA ALA A 282 24.31 18.67 41.54
C ALA A 282 24.33 19.86 42.51
N LYS A 283 23.30 20.73 42.47
CA LYS A 283 23.18 21.86 43.41
C LYS A 283 22.90 21.41 44.84
N LYS A 284 22.13 20.32 45.03
CA LYS A 284 21.84 19.75 46.35
C LYS A 284 23.09 19.11 46.98
N MET A 285 23.86 18.38 46.18
CA MET A 285 25.13 17.77 46.63
C MET A 285 26.17 18.82 47.01
N LYS A 286 26.26 19.93 46.24
CA LYS A 286 27.19 21.03 46.54
C LYS A 286 26.82 21.81 47.81
N LEU A 287 25.53 21.89 48.15
CA LEU A 287 25.10 22.52 49.39
C LEU A 287 25.37 21.62 50.60
N ALA A 288 25.14 20.31 50.45
CA ALA A 288 25.43 19.32 51.48
C ALA A 288 26.95 19.24 51.79
N SER A 289 27.80 19.30 50.77
CA SER A 289 29.26 19.30 50.98
C SER A 289 29.75 20.58 51.66
N ARG A 290 29.12 21.74 51.39
CA ARG A 290 29.46 23.00 52.07
C ARG A 290 29.05 23.01 53.53
N ASN A 291 27.90 22.43 53.87
CA ASN A 291 27.45 22.31 55.25
C ASN A 291 28.30 21.30 56.04
N ALA A 292 28.70 20.19 55.43
CA ALA A 292 29.60 19.22 56.06
C ALA A 292 31.03 19.76 56.26
N ALA A 293 31.47 20.72 55.46
CA ALA A 293 32.74 21.41 55.66
C ALA A 293 32.67 22.42 56.82
N SER A 294 31.54 23.13 56.99
CA SER A 294 31.35 24.07 58.11
C SER A 294 31.13 23.41 59.47
N GLU A 295 30.76 22.12 59.52
CA GLU A 295 30.65 21.35 60.77
C GLU A 295 31.99 20.73 61.22
N LYS A 296 33.04 20.79 60.39
CA LYS A 296 34.39 20.32 60.75
C LYS A 296 35.35 21.41 61.25
N GLU A 297 34.92 22.67 61.25
CA GLU A 297 35.68 23.83 61.77
C GLU A 297 35.06 24.46 63.03
N LYS A 298 34.34 23.67 63.84
CA LYS A 298 33.92 24.04 65.20
C LYS A 298 34.26 22.94 66.20
#